data_AF-A0A2N2F326-F1
#
_entry.id   AF-A0A2N2F326-F1
#
_cell.length_a   1.000
_cell.length_b   1.000
_cell.length_c   1.000
_cell.angle_alpha   90.00
_cell.angle_beta   90.00
_cell.angle_gamma   90.00
#
_symmetry.space_group_name_H-M   'P 1'
#
loop_
_entity.id
_entity.type
_entity.pdbx_description
1 polymer ?
#
loop_
_entity_poly.entity_id
_entity_poly.type
_entity_poly.pdbx_seq_one_letter_code
_entity_poly.pdbx_strand_id
1 'polypeptide(L)'
;MSIEDEIYQDCFGDDDDFDKELDQEVIEDLAMDYIWGEVTDDNPSTANGLSGLEQVIAYAFDLAQDDKKTIRKLKYRVYARVSELNGGCDMSSADSFSLQD
;
A
#
# COMPACT_ATOMS: atom_id res chain seq x y z
N MET A 1 -36.62 5.86 -6.47
CA MET A 1 -35.24 6.23 -6.82
C MET A 1 -34.81 7.22 -5.77
N SER A 2 -33.96 6.78 -4.85
CA SER A 2 -33.48 7.60 -3.74
C SER A 2 -32.26 8.39 -4.21
N ILE A 3 -32.09 9.60 -3.66
CA ILE A 3 -31.02 10.57 -3.96
C ILE A 3 -29.60 10.02 -3.69
N GLU A 4 -29.50 8.89 -2.99
CA GLU A 4 -28.23 8.30 -2.53
C GLU A 4 -27.47 7.53 -3.62
N ASP A 5 -28.10 7.25 -4.77
CA ASP A 5 -27.47 6.50 -5.88
C ASP A 5 -26.76 7.40 -6.92
N GLU A 6 -26.82 8.74 -6.79
CA GLU A 6 -26.28 9.70 -7.78
C GLU A 6 -24.92 10.33 -7.41
N ILE A 7 -24.28 9.92 -6.30
CA ILE A 7 -23.01 10.55 -5.84
C ILE A 7 -21.76 9.77 -6.30
N TYR A 8 -21.91 8.55 -6.84
CA TYR A 8 -20.78 7.67 -7.19
C TYR A 8 -20.39 7.68 -8.68
N GLN A 9 -20.61 8.80 -9.39
CA GLN A 9 -20.38 8.83 -10.84
C GLN A 9 -19.73 10.12 -11.35
N ASP A 10 -18.76 10.69 -10.63
CA ASP A 10 -18.02 11.88 -11.11
C ASP A 10 -16.52 11.93 -10.74
N CYS A 11 -15.84 10.79 -10.54
CA CYS A 11 -14.41 10.75 -10.21
C CYS A 11 -13.50 10.28 -11.36
N PHE A 12 -14.01 10.09 -12.58
CA PHE A 12 -13.19 9.65 -13.71
C PHE A 12 -13.11 10.71 -14.78
N GLY A 13 -12.40 11.79 -14.48
CA GLY A 13 -11.92 12.77 -15.45
C GLY A 13 -10.42 12.97 -15.28
N ASP A 14 -9.60 12.32 -16.12
CA ASP A 14 -8.18 12.63 -16.45
C ASP A 14 -7.32 13.40 -15.41
N ASP A 15 -7.37 13.02 -14.12
CA ASP A 15 -6.61 13.59 -13.00
C ASP A 15 -5.55 12.59 -12.48
N ASP A 16 -4.63 12.17 -13.35
CA ASP A 16 -3.58 11.19 -13.04
C ASP A 16 -2.67 11.63 -11.88
N ASP A 17 -2.64 12.92 -11.51
CA ASP A 17 -1.84 13.44 -10.39
C ASP A 17 -2.60 13.46 -9.05
N PHE A 18 -3.93 13.61 -9.05
CA PHE A 18 -4.73 13.61 -7.82
C PHE A 18 -4.80 12.20 -7.21
N ASP A 19 -4.99 11.19 -8.05
CA ASP A 19 -4.98 9.78 -7.66
C ASP A 19 -3.62 9.36 -7.05
N LYS A 20 -2.51 9.94 -7.53
CA LYS A 20 -1.16 9.67 -6.97
C LYS A 20 -0.92 10.29 -5.59
N GLU A 21 -1.48 11.47 -5.33
CA GLU A 21 -1.37 12.14 -4.04
C GLU A 21 -2.21 11.44 -2.97
N LEU A 22 -3.44 11.06 -3.33
CA LEU A 22 -4.33 10.23 -2.50
C LEU A 22 -3.67 8.88 -2.16
N ASP A 23 -3.08 8.23 -3.16
CA ASP A 23 -2.28 7.01 -2.99
C ASP A 23 -1.16 7.18 -1.96
N GLN A 24 -0.52 8.34 -1.90
CA GLN A 24 0.61 8.60 -1.02
C GLN A 24 0.15 8.86 0.42
N GLU A 25 -0.93 9.63 0.61
CA GLU A 25 -1.53 9.86 1.94
C GLU A 25 -1.99 8.55 2.56
N VAL A 26 -2.68 7.70 1.79
CA VAL A 26 -3.13 6.38 2.28
C VAL A 26 -1.93 5.49 2.65
N ILE A 27 -0.84 5.51 1.88
CA ILE A 27 0.38 4.75 2.22
C ILE A 27 1.04 5.30 3.49
N GLU A 28 1.02 6.62 3.72
CA GLU A 28 1.53 7.24 4.94
C GLU A 28 0.77 6.74 6.17
N ASP A 29 -0.56 6.83 6.13
CA ASP A 29 -1.43 6.44 7.23
C ASP A 29 -1.26 4.95 7.56
N LEU A 30 -1.29 4.09 6.53
CA LEU A 30 -1.08 2.65 6.72
C LEU A 30 0.30 2.32 7.29
N ALA A 31 1.34 3.09 6.93
CA ALA A 31 2.66 2.92 7.49
C ALA A 31 2.71 3.30 8.97
N MET A 32 2.04 4.39 9.36
CA MET A 32 1.92 4.83 10.75
C MET A 32 1.12 3.83 11.59
N ASP A 33 -0.03 3.37 11.10
CA ASP A 33 -0.87 2.36 11.76
C ASP A 33 -0.10 1.05 11.97
N TYR A 34 0.72 0.66 10.99
CA TYR A 34 1.61 -0.50 11.11
C TYR A 34 2.70 -0.29 12.17
N ILE A 35 3.34 0.90 12.21
CA ILE A 35 4.37 1.24 13.21
C ILE A 35 3.79 1.25 14.62
N TRP A 36 2.58 1.77 14.79
CA TRP A 36 1.87 1.79 16.08
C TRP A 36 1.28 0.44 16.47
N GLY A 37 1.25 -0.53 15.56
CA GLY A 37 0.74 -1.87 15.79
C GLY A 37 -0.79 -1.95 15.79
N GLU A 38 -1.47 -0.94 15.24
CA GLU A 38 -2.92 -0.95 15.04
C GLU A 38 -3.31 -1.92 13.92
N VAL A 39 -2.44 -2.03 12.91
CA VAL A 39 -2.56 -2.99 11.81
C VAL A 39 -1.40 -3.98 11.86
N THR A 40 -1.72 -5.28 11.74
CA THR A 40 -0.74 -6.37 11.86
C THR A 40 -0.62 -7.17 10.56
N ASP A 41 0.57 -7.73 10.31
CA ASP A 41 0.84 -8.56 9.12
C ASP A 41 1.09 -10.04 9.44
N ASP A 42 1.15 -10.42 10.72
CA ASP A 42 1.52 -11.76 11.19
C ASP A 42 0.32 -12.71 11.40
N ASN A 43 -0.90 -12.23 11.16
CA ASN A 43 -2.13 -12.98 11.36
C ASN A 43 -2.94 -13.12 10.06
N PRO A 44 -2.60 -14.09 9.18
CA PRO A 44 -3.36 -14.34 7.97
C PRO A 44 -4.73 -14.93 8.29
N SER A 45 -5.78 -14.38 7.67
CA SER A 45 -7.14 -14.89 7.80
C SER A 45 -7.29 -16.27 7.15
N THR A 46 -7.97 -17.18 7.85
CA THR A 46 -8.27 -18.53 7.33
C THR A 46 -9.26 -18.54 6.17
N ALA A 47 -10.01 -17.46 5.97
CA ALA A 47 -11.03 -17.37 4.92
C ALA A 47 -10.44 -16.99 3.55
N ASN A 48 -9.48 -16.07 3.51
CA ASN A 48 -8.92 -15.53 2.26
C ASN A 48 -7.38 -15.58 2.17
N GLY A 49 -6.72 -15.91 3.27
CA GLY A 49 -5.25 -15.98 3.38
C GLY A 49 -4.57 -14.62 3.39
N LEU A 50 -5.32 -13.51 3.49
CA LEU A 50 -4.78 -12.16 3.60
C LEU A 50 -4.51 -11.82 5.06
N SER A 51 -3.38 -11.16 5.34
CA SER A 51 -3.10 -10.57 6.66
C SER A 51 -4.01 -9.38 6.97
N GLY A 52 -3.97 -8.87 8.21
CA GLY A 52 -4.68 -7.64 8.58
C GLY A 52 -4.27 -6.47 7.69
N LEU A 53 -2.96 -6.27 7.49
CA LEU A 53 -2.43 -5.24 6.60
C LEU A 53 -2.92 -5.40 5.15
N GLU A 54 -2.90 -6.60 4.62
CA GLU A 54 -3.34 -6.87 3.24
C GLU A 54 -4.84 -6.64 3.05
N GLN A 55 -5.65 -6.91 4.08
CA GLN A 55 -7.08 -6.63 4.05
C GLN A 55 -7.38 -5.13 4.10
N VAL A 56 -6.67 -4.38 4.95
CA VAL A 56 -6.84 -2.93 5.02
C VAL A 56 -6.37 -2.27 3.72
N ILE A 57 -5.27 -2.73 3.12
CA ILE A 57 -4.84 -2.29 1.78
C ILE A 57 -5.93 -2.57 0.74
N ALA A 58 -6.49 -3.78 0.72
CA ALA A 58 -7.55 -4.10 -0.24
C ALA A 58 -8.77 -3.19 -0.07
N TYR A 59 -9.14 -2.89 1.17
CA TYR A 59 -10.25 -1.99 1.48
C TYR A 59 -9.95 -0.53 1.09
N ALA A 60 -8.78 0.00 1.44
CA ALA A 60 -8.44 1.41 1.25
C ALA A 60 -8.29 1.81 -0.23
N PHE A 61 -7.88 0.87 -1.08
CA PHE A 61 -7.68 1.08 -2.52
C PHE A 61 -8.81 0.49 -3.39
N ASP A 62 -9.95 0.13 -2.79
CA ASP A 62 -11.10 -0.51 -3.45
C ASP A 62 -10.70 -1.70 -4.35
N LEU A 63 -9.83 -2.56 -3.82
CA LEU A 63 -9.33 -3.74 -4.53
C LEU A 63 -10.14 -4.98 -4.18
N ALA A 64 -10.39 -5.79 -5.20
CA ALA A 64 -10.88 -7.15 -4.98
C ALA A 64 -9.84 -7.97 -4.19
N GLN A 65 -10.30 -8.78 -3.23
CA GLN A 65 -9.43 -9.56 -2.35
C GLN A 65 -8.58 -10.62 -3.08
N ASP A 66 -8.96 -10.98 -4.31
CA ASP A 66 -8.22 -11.88 -5.18
C ASP A 66 -7.13 -11.17 -6.00
N ASP A 67 -7.10 -9.84 -6.05
CA ASP A 67 -5.99 -9.06 -6.64
C ASP A 67 -4.77 -9.00 -5.70
N LYS A 68 -4.29 -10.19 -5.34
CA LYS A 68 -3.14 -10.39 -4.46
C LYS A 68 -1.86 -9.76 -5.03
N LYS A 69 -1.79 -9.56 -6.35
CA LYS A 69 -0.63 -8.95 -7.00
C LYS A 69 -0.55 -7.46 -6.72
N THR A 70 -1.66 -6.74 -6.87
CA THR A 70 -1.71 -5.29 -6.58
C THR A 70 -1.60 -5.05 -5.09
N ILE A 71 -2.32 -5.82 -4.26
CA ILE A 71 -2.21 -5.77 -2.80
C ILE A 71 -0.75 -5.94 -2.35
N ARG A 72 -0.03 -6.93 -2.89
CA ARG A 72 1.38 -7.16 -2.55
C ARG A 72 2.28 -5.99 -2.95
N LYS A 73 2.03 -5.34 -4.09
CA LYS A 73 2.81 -4.15 -4.52
C LYS A 73 2.58 -2.97 -3.56
N LEU A 74 1.34 -2.71 -3.17
CA LEU A 74 1.01 -1.65 -2.22
C LEU A 74 1.61 -1.95 -0.85
N LYS A 75 1.56 -3.21 -0.40
CA LYS A 75 2.24 -3.66 0.83
C LYS A 75 3.75 -3.37 0.80
N TYR A 76 4.43 -3.58 -0.33
CA TYR A 76 5.84 -3.18 -0.46
C TYR A 76 6.03 -1.66 -0.34
N ARG A 77 5.12 -0.84 -0.88
CA ARG A 77 5.17 0.62 -0.72
C ARG A 77 5.00 1.04 0.74
N VAL A 78 4.06 0.42 1.47
CA VAL A 78 3.89 0.62 2.92
C VAL A 78 5.20 0.29 3.65
N TYR A 79 5.83 -0.85 3.38
CA TYR A 79 7.09 -1.21 4.04
C TYR A 79 8.26 -0.30 3.70
N ALA A 80 8.38 0.13 2.45
CA ALA A 80 9.37 1.14 2.08
C ALA A 80 9.16 2.40 2.91
N ARG A 81 7.91 2.85 3.06
CA ARG A 81 7.58 4.03 3.85
C ARG A 81 7.84 3.85 5.34
N VAL A 82 7.49 2.71 5.92
CA VAL A 82 7.84 2.34 7.30
C VAL A 82 9.36 2.41 7.53
N SER A 83 10.15 1.94 6.56
CA SER A 83 11.61 2.01 6.63
C SER A 83 12.12 3.46 6.60
N GLU A 84 11.52 4.34 5.80
CA GLU A 84 11.85 5.76 5.76
C GLU A 84 11.51 6.45 7.09
N LEU A 85 10.31 6.22 7.62
CA LEU A 85 9.82 6.81 8.88
C LEU A 85 10.65 6.41 10.11
N ASN A 86 11.18 5.19 10.12
CA ASN A 86 12.08 4.72 11.18
C ASN A 86 13.53 5.22 11.04
N GLY A 87 13.80 6.18 10.16
CA GLY A 87 15.10 6.84 10.00
C GLY A 87 16.03 6.15 8.99
N GLY A 88 15.47 5.59 7.91
CA GLY A 88 16.14 4.70 6.97
C GLY A 88 17.57 5.10 6.56
N CYS A 89 18.46 4.10 6.51
CA CYS A 89 19.76 4.19 5.85
C CYS A 89 19.72 3.27 4.63
N ASP A 90 19.73 3.87 3.44
CA ASP A 90 19.70 3.14 2.16
C ASP A 90 20.99 2.34 1.99
N MET A 91 20.93 1.03 2.25
CA MET A 91 22.03 0.10 1.97
C MET A 91 22.00 -0.27 0.48
N SER A 92 22.33 0.68 -0.39
CA SER A 92 22.88 0.34 -1.71
C SER A 92 24.34 -0.12 -1.53
N SER A 93 24.53 -1.27 -0.88
CA SER A 93 25.83 -1.89 -0.79
C SER A 93 26.18 -2.53 -2.14
N ALA A 94 27.00 -1.78 -2.87
CA ALA A 94 27.99 -2.17 -3.86
C ALA A 94 28.08 -3.66 -4.23
N ASP A 95 28.05 -3.92 -5.54
CA ASP A 95 29.08 -4.75 -6.16
C ASP A 95 29.39 -4.21 -7.56
N SER A 96 30.27 -3.20 -7.61
CA SER A 96 31.09 -2.94 -8.77
C SER A 96 32.09 -4.08 -8.93
N PHE A 97 31.72 -5.09 -9.72
CA PHE A 97 32.60 -6.19 -10.10
C PHE A 97 33.75 -5.63 -10.96
N SER A 98 34.82 -5.24 -10.29
CA SER A 98 36.12 -4.98 -10.89
C SER A 98 36.77 -6.34 -11.16
N LEU A 99 36.56 -6.91 -12.34
CA LEU A 99 37.44 -7.94 -12.86
C LEU A 99 38.33 -7.31 -13.91
N GLN A 100 39.53 -6.94 -13.47
CA GLN A 100 40.69 -6.82 -14.32
C GLN A 100 41.06 -8.22 -14.80
N ASP A 101 41.32 -8.36 -16.09
CA ASP A 101 42.40 -9.18 -16.65
C ASP A 101 42.93 -8.48 -17.91
#